data_AF-A0A9P4UEC4-F1
#
_entry.id   AF-A0A9P4UEC4-F1
#
_cell.length_a   1.000
_cell.length_b   1.000
_cell.length_c   1.000
_cell.angle_alpha   90.00
_cell.angle_beta   90.00
_cell.angle_gamma   90.00
#
_symmetry.space_group_name_H-M   'P 1'
#
loop_
_entity.id
_entity.type
_entity.pdbx_description
1 polymer ?
#
loop_
_entity_poly.entity_id
_entity_poly.type
_entity_poly.pdbx_seq_one_letter_code
_entity_poly.pdbx_strand_id
1 'polypeptide(L)'
;MATERDPALTTLNDEEKFKDFSDVDSEEHGIGPYLLKSRSWRTVLLVVSAGIVVILLAFVAISWTRSPHLKYDHCGTNADEARARGCVFETTGFTWLAPECADPATEAEFLDYIAKNEFKYYRTENYTEEVSVEEIRKGNGPGFFVREKYHLTHCLFLMKKLHRMKDKGAMIDGQIMPLHHTEHCMGQNLKALEDTEFRKHDVQFSYTKYPYCGKPGGYNLEWPEQGTWTDS
;
A
#
# COMPACT_ATOMS: atom_id res chain seq x y z
N MET A 1 -29.14 78.38 46.18
CA MET A 1 -28.31 77.16 46.28
C MET A 1 -27.68 76.98 44.91
N ALA A 2 -26.45 77.44 44.64
CA ALA A 2 -25.16 76.97 45.21
C ALA A 2 -25.05 75.44 45.04
N THR A 3 -24.13 74.84 44.29
CA THR A 3 -22.79 75.21 43.76
C THR A 3 -22.56 74.38 42.47
N GLU A 4 -22.05 74.88 41.34
CA GLU A 4 -20.73 75.46 41.01
C GLU A 4 -19.62 74.42 40.72
N ARG A 5 -19.25 74.36 39.42
CA ARG A 5 -17.97 74.07 38.69
C ARG A 5 -16.98 73.02 39.25
N ASP A 6 -16.59 71.97 38.49
CA ASP A 6 -15.66 71.93 37.31
C ASP A 6 -14.19 72.14 37.75
N PRO A 7 -13.11 71.58 37.13
CA PRO A 7 -13.00 70.82 35.89
C PRO A 7 -12.07 69.59 35.94
N ALA A 8 -12.03 68.92 34.80
CA ALA A 8 -11.12 67.85 34.44
C ALA A 8 -9.64 68.04 34.78
N LEU A 9 -8.94 66.91 34.66
CA LEU A 9 -7.55 66.80 34.24
C LEU A 9 -6.53 67.13 35.32
N THR A 10 -5.46 66.33 35.33
CA THR A 10 -4.32 66.36 36.26
C THR A 10 -4.69 65.72 37.61
N THR A 11 -4.34 64.48 37.95
CA THR A 11 -3.18 63.67 37.54
C THR A 11 -3.46 62.19 37.88
N LEU A 12 -3.96 61.44 36.89
CA LEU A 12 -3.54 60.06 36.69
C LEU A 12 -2.02 60.06 36.49
N ASN A 13 -1.20 59.62 37.47
CA ASN A 13 0.09 58.91 37.24
C ASN A 13 1.06 58.76 38.44
N ASP A 14 0.85 59.35 39.62
CA ASP A 14 1.96 59.45 40.60
C ASP A 14 1.88 58.58 41.86
N GLU A 15 0.86 57.73 42.03
CA GLU A 15 0.74 56.88 43.24
C GLU A 15 1.41 55.49 43.13
N GLU A 16 1.95 55.10 41.97
CA GLU A 16 2.55 53.76 41.79
C GLU A 16 4.04 53.64 42.14
N LYS A 17 4.76 54.68 42.57
CA LYS A 17 6.24 54.62 42.52
C LYS A 17 7.05 54.80 43.81
N PHE A 18 6.50 55.06 44.99
CA PHE A 18 7.40 55.42 46.10
C PHE A 18 6.90 55.05 47.50
N LYS A 19 7.10 53.78 47.86
CA LYS A 19 7.70 53.30 49.13
C LYS A 19 7.14 51.91 49.43
N ASP A 20 7.81 50.77 49.30
CA ASP A 20 9.20 50.36 49.57
C ASP A 20 9.94 51.16 50.64
N PHE A 21 10.46 50.45 51.65
CA PHE A 21 11.15 50.95 52.85
C PHE A 21 10.32 51.63 53.94
N SER A 22 9.86 50.83 54.91
CA SER A 22 10.37 50.92 56.29
C SER A 22 9.86 49.75 57.14
N ASP A 23 10.71 48.73 57.27
CA ASP A 23 11.05 47.93 58.45
C ASP A 23 9.99 47.68 59.55
N VAL A 24 9.59 46.41 59.75
CA VAL A 24 10.13 45.44 60.76
C VAL A 24 9.29 45.49 62.04
N ASP A 25 8.49 44.45 62.31
CA ASP A 25 8.88 43.44 63.31
C ASP A 25 7.95 42.20 63.40
N SER A 26 8.60 41.05 63.63
CA SER A 26 8.18 39.89 64.43
C SER A 26 7.16 38.84 63.91
N GLU A 27 7.73 37.65 63.60
CA GLU A 27 7.22 36.25 63.79
C GLU A 27 5.93 35.82 63.04
N GLU A 28 5.91 34.80 62.18
CA GLU A 28 6.10 33.38 62.50
C GLU A 28 6.35 32.56 61.20
N HIS A 29 7.34 31.67 61.20
CA HIS A 29 7.73 30.87 60.04
C HIS A 29 6.72 29.75 59.72
N GLY A 30 5.88 29.96 58.70
CA GLY A 30 5.04 28.92 58.09
C GLY A 30 5.40 28.66 56.62
N ILE A 31 6.44 27.86 56.37
CA ILE A 31 6.73 27.35 55.01
C ILE A 31 5.64 26.35 54.62
N GLY A 32 4.69 26.77 53.78
CA GLY A 32 3.55 25.96 53.34
C GLY A 32 3.93 24.72 52.49
N PRO A 33 3.11 23.66 52.49
CA PRO A 33 3.42 22.34 51.92
C PRO A 33 3.28 22.24 50.38
N TYR A 34 3.33 23.35 49.64
CA TYR A 34 3.06 23.35 48.19
C TYR A 34 4.23 22.85 47.32
N LEU A 35 5.43 22.69 47.87
CA LEU A 35 6.61 22.21 47.12
C LEU A 35 6.77 20.68 47.09
N LEU A 36 6.01 19.90 47.89
CA LEU A 36 6.11 18.44 47.88
C LEU A 36 5.20 17.74 46.86
N LYS A 37 4.14 18.39 46.37
CA LYS A 37 3.16 17.77 45.46
C LYS A 37 3.60 17.78 43.99
N SER A 38 4.53 18.66 43.59
CA SER A 38 5.02 18.74 42.20
C SER A 38 6.04 17.64 41.86
N ARG A 39 6.74 17.11 42.87
CA ARG A 39 7.77 16.08 42.70
C ARG A 39 7.17 14.70 42.44
N SER A 40 6.06 14.36 43.09
CA SER A 40 5.36 13.09 42.85
C SER A 40 4.71 13.02 41.47
N TRP A 41 4.11 14.12 40.99
CA TRP A 41 3.51 14.17 39.66
C TRP A 41 4.56 14.05 38.54
N ARG A 42 5.74 14.67 38.71
CA ARG A 42 6.87 14.52 37.78
C ARG A 42 7.34 13.07 37.68
N THR A 43 7.49 12.38 38.81
CA THR A 43 7.86 10.95 38.82
C THR A 43 6.79 10.09 38.16
N VAL A 44 5.50 10.35 38.42
CA VAL A 44 4.39 9.64 37.77
C VAL A 44 4.41 9.84 36.25
N LEU A 45 4.59 11.06 35.76
CA LEU A 45 4.68 11.34 34.32
C LEU A 45 5.89 10.65 33.67
N LEU A 46 7.04 10.60 34.33
CA LEU A 46 8.22 9.91 33.83
C LEU A 46 8.05 8.39 33.79
N VAL A 47 7.37 7.80 34.77
CA VAL A 47 7.07 6.36 34.79
C VAL A 47 6.06 6.01 33.70
N VAL A 48 5.02 6.83 33.52
CA VAL A 48 4.02 6.63 32.45
C VAL A 48 4.65 6.79 31.07
N SER A 49 5.48 7.81 30.86
CA SER A 49 6.17 8.01 29.58
C SER A 49 7.15 6.87 29.28
N ALA A 50 7.92 6.41 30.28
CA ALA A 50 8.78 5.24 30.13
C ALA A 50 7.97 3.98 29.80
N GLY A 51 6.82 3.78 30.44
CA GLY A 51 5.90 2.67 30.13
C GLY A 51 5.38 2.72 28.69
N ILE A 52 4.98 3.89 28.21
CA ILE A 52 4.55 4.09 26.82
C ILE A 52 5.70 3.79 25.84
N VAL A 53 6.91 4.28 26.12
CA VAL A 53 8.08 4.01 25.28
C VAL A 53 8.39 2.52 25.22
N VAL A 54 8.34 1.80 26.35
CA VAL A 54 8.55 0.35 26.38
C VAL A 54 7.47 -0.39 25.58
N ILE A 55 6.21 0.01 25.69
CA ILE A 55 5.11 -0.56 24.91
C ILE A 55 5.31 -0.33 23.41
N LEU A 56 5.73 0.88 23.01
CA LEU A 56 6.02 1.19 21.60
C LEU A 56 7.22 0.39 21.08
N LEU A 57 8.29 0.28 21.85
CA LEU A 57 9.46 -0.53 21.49
C LEU A 57 9.11 -2.03 21.37
N ALA A 58 8.30 -2.55 22.30
CA ALA A 58 7.80 -3.92 22.23
C ALA A 58 6.91 -4.14 21.00
N PHE A 59 6.01 -3.19 20.69
CA PHE A 59 5.16 -3.25 19.52
C PHE A 59 5.98 -3.23 18.22
N VAL A 60 7.01 -2.38 18.13
CA VAL A 60 7.95 -2.34 17.00
C VAL A 60 8.72 -3.66 16.89
N ALA A 61 9.27 -4.18 17.98
CA ALA A 61 10.00 -5.45 17.96
C ALA A 61 9.10 -6.65 17.56
N ILE A 62 7.87 -6.70 18.05
CA ILE A 62 6.88 -7.73 17.69
C ILE A 62 6.47 -7.58 16.23
N SER A 63 6.29 -6.35 15.74
CA SER A 63 5.96 -6.10 14.32
C SER A 63 7.12 -6.49 13.41
N TRP A 64 8.36 -6.18 13.79
CA TRP A 64 9.55 -6.48 13.00
C TRP A 64 9.83 -7.97 12.91
N THR A 65 9.59 -8.71 14.00
CA THR A 65 9.71 -10.19 14.01
C THR A 65 8.57 -10.90 13.26
N ARG A 66 7.43 -10.23 13.03
CA ARG A 66 6.28 -10.78 12.29
C ARG A 66 6.25 -10.44 10.81
N SER A 67 7.02 -9.46 10.35
CA SER A 67 7.13 -9.15 8.92
C SER A 67 7.77 -10.33 8.19
N PRO A 68 7.15 -10.86 7.13
CA PRO A 68 7.82 -11.82 6.26
C PRO A 68 9.09 -11.17 5.71
N HIS A 69 10.25 -11.63 6.16
CA HIS A 69 11.51 -11.20 5.59
C HIS A 69 11.66 -11.87 4.22
N LEU A 70 11.20 -11.19 3.18
CA LEU A 70 11.47 -11.58 1.80
C LEU A 70 12.98 -11.63 1.57
N LYS A 71 13.50 -12.80 1.16
CA LYS A 71 14.90 -12.91 0.74
C LYS A 71 15.17 -12.08 -0.52
N TYR A 72 14.19 -12.03 -1.43
CA TYR A 72 14.20 -11.22 -2.63
C TYR A 72 12.84 -10.54 -2.77
N ASP A 73 12.84 -9.25 -3.10
CA ASP A 73 11.63 -8.48 -3.35
C ASP A 73 11.17 -8.53 -4.81
N HIS A 74 11.90 -9.22 -5.71
CA HIS A 74 11.47 -9.56 -7.08
C HIS A 74 12.14 -10.87 -7.57
N CYS A 75 11.58 -11.44 -8.64
CA CYS A 75 12.00 -12.73 -9.19
C CYS A 75 13.03 -12.66 -10.33
N GLY A 76 13.85 -11.59 -10.36
CA GLY A 76 14.80 -11.37 -11.45
C GLY A 76 14.15 -10.75 -12.68
N THR A 77 14.73 -11.00 -13.85
CA THR A 77 14.23 -10.51 -15.16
C THR A 77 14.04 -11.62 -16.20
N ASN A 78 14.36 -12.86 -15.83
CA ASN A 78 14.19 -14.05 -16.68
C ASN A 78 13.81 -15.29 -15.85
N ALA A 79 13.30 -16.32 -16.52
CA ALA A 79 12.77 -17.52 -15.89
C ALA A 79 13.82 -18.31 -15.08
N ASP A 80 15.08 -18.29 -15.51
CA ASP A 80 16.15 -19.02 -14.83
C ASP A 80 16.53 -18.37 -13.50
N GLU A 81 16.61 -17.03 -13.47
CA GLU A 81 16.76 -16.28 -12.23
C GLU A 81 15.58 -16.50 -11.28
N ALA A 82 14.35 -16.50 -11.82
CA ALA A 82 13.15 -16.71 -11.00
C ALA A 82 13.17 -18.08 -10.32
N ARG A 83 13.52 -19.14 -11.06
CA ARG A 83 13.68 -20.50 -10.49
C ARG A 83 14.82 -20.55 -9.47
N ALA A 84 15.96 -19.93 -9.77
CA ALA A 84 17.10 -19.88 -8.85
C ALA A 84 16.76 -19.16 -7.52
N ARG A 85 15.82 -18.20 -7.56
CA ARG A 85 15.30 -17.49 -6.38
C ARG A 85 14.16 -18.23 -5.68
N GLY A 86 13.69 -19.38 -6.19
CA GLY A 86 12.58 -20.14 -5.63
C GLY A 86 11.20 -19.54 -5.91
N CYS A 87 11.08 -18.67 -6.91
CA CYS A 87 9.82 -18.09 -7.32
C CYS A 87 8.92 -19.10 -8.03
N VAL A 88 7.62 -18.82 -8.04
CA VAL A 88 6.59 -19.58 -8.75
C VAL A 88 6.04 -18.76 -9.91
N PHE A 89 5.63 -19.43 -10.97
CA PHE A 89 4.96 -18.80 -12.10
C PHE A 89 3.45 -18.94 -11.96
N GLU A 90 2.74 -17.82 -12.01
CA GLU A 90 1.28 -17.78 -12.05
C GLU A 90 0.80 -17.41 -13.45
N THR A 91 0.02 -18.31 -14.04
CA THR A 91 -0.58 -18.16 -15.38
C THR A 91 -1.60 -17.03 -15.39
N THR A 92 -2.32 -16.84 -14.28
CA THR A 92 -3.34 -15.79 -14.13
C THR A 92 -2.80 -14.40 -14.47
N GLY A 93 -1.58 -14.08 -14.04
CA GLY A 93 -0.94 -12.78 -14.32
C GLY A 93 0.15 -12.81 -15.40
N PHE A 94 0.54 -14.00 -15.87
CA PHE A 94 1.83 -14.23 -16.53
C PHE A 94 2.99 -13.64 -15.71
N THR A 95 3.02 -13.94 -14.43
CA THR A 95 3.97 -13.34 -13.46
C THR A 95 4.83 -14.38 -12.77
N TRP A 96 6.13 -14.12 -12.67
CA TRP A 96 7.02 -14.79 -11.73
C TRP A 96 6.97 -14.07 -10.37
N LEU A 97 6.57 -14.80 -9.32
CA LEU A 97 6.30 -14.24 -7.99
C LEU A 97 7.05 -14.99 -6.89
N ALA A 98 7.45 -14.23 -5.86
CA ALA A 98 7.83 -14.83 -4.59
C ALA A 98 6.60 -15.56 -4.00
N PRO A 99 6.78 -16.72 -3.34
CA PRO A 99 5.66 -17.50 -2.79
C PRO A 99 4.71 -16.69 -1.89
N GLU A 100 5.21 -15.66 -1.21
CA GLU A 100 4.46 -14.77 -0.33
C GLU A 100 3.48 -13.84 -1.06
N CYS A 101 3.70 -13.59 -2.36
CA CYS A 101 2.83 -12.78 -3.23
C CYS A 101 2.04 -13.61 -4.25
N ALA A 102 2.30 -14.91 -4.34
CA ALA A 102 1.49 -15.83 -5.11
C ALA A 102 0.19 -16.16 -4.37
N ASP A 103 -0.86 -16.48 -5.12
CA ASP A 103 -2.13 -16.97 -4.62
C ASP A 103 -2.53 -18.27 -5.34
N PRO A 104 -1.98 -19.42 -4.91
CA PRO A 104 -2.25 -20.71 -5.54
C PRO A 104 -3.73 -21.08 -5.64
N ALA A 105 -4.57 -20.52 -4.76
CA ALA A 105 -6.01 -20.72 -4.81
C ALA A 105 -6.66 -20.02 -6.01
N THR A 106 -6.26 -18.77 -6.30
CA THR A 106 -6.79 -18.06 -7.48
C THR A 106 -6.23 -18.68 -8.76
N GLU A 107 -4.95 -19.06 -8.77
CA GLU A 107 -4.36 -19.77 -9.90
C GLU A 107 -5.08 -21.09 -10.20
N ALA A 108 -5.40 -21.89 -9.18
CA ALA A 108 -6.13 -23.15 -9.38
C ALA A 108 -7.54 -22.94 -9.95
N GLU A 109 -8.29 -21.97 -9.41
CA GLU A 109 -9.62 -21.61 -9.92
C GLU A 109 -9.57 -21.07 -11.35
N PHE A 110 -8.52 -20.30 -11.67
CA PHE A 110 -8.31 -19.77 -13.01
C PHE A 110 -8.03 -20.90 -14.00
N LEU A 111 -7.10 -21.79 -13.68
CA LEU A 111 -6.77 -22.94 -14.54
C LEU A 111 -7.96 -23.88 -14.77
N ASP A 112 -8.79 -24.12 -13.75
CA ASP A 112 -10.05 -24.86 -13.90
C ASP A 112 -11.01 -24.15 -14.87
N TYR A 113 -11.16 -22.83 -14.73
CA TYR A 113 -12.00 -22.04 -15.63
C TYR A 113 -11.47 -22.08 -17.08
N ILE A 114 -10.17 -21.93 -17.28
CA ILE A 114 -9.51 -22.03 -18.60
C ILE A 114 -9.77 -23.39 -19.23
N ALA A 115 -9.59 -24.48 -18.48
CA ALA A 115 -9.81 -25.83 -18.96
C ALA A 115 -11.28 -26.07 -19.33
N LYS A 116 -12.21 -25.69 -18.44
CA LYS A 116 -13.66 -25.87 -18.65
C LYS A 116 -14.21 -25.09 -19.84
N ASN A 117 -13.63 -23.93 -20.14
CA ASN A 117 -14.05 -23.07 -21.25
C ASN A 117 -13.16 -23.21 -22.50
N GLU A 118 -12.25 -24.19 -22.51
CA GLU A 118 -11.36 -24.51 -23.64
C GLU A 118 -10.52 -23.32 -24.13
N PHE A 119 -10.08 -22.46 -23.21
CA PHE A 119 -9.25 -21.31 -23.58
C PHE A 119 -7.86 -21.76 -24.05
N LYS A 120 -7.36 -21.08 -25.08
CA LYS A 120 -6.15 -21.45 -25.80
C LYS A 120 -5.11 -20.34 -25.73
N TYR A 121 -3.86 -20.77 -25.73
CA TYR A 121 -2.68 -19.92 -25.83
C TYR A 121 -1.96 -20.21 -27.13
N TYR A 122 -1.26 -19.22 -27.68
CA TYR A 122 -0.62 -19.36 -28.97
C TYR A 122 0.81 -18.80 -28.96
N ARG A 123 1.71 -19.40 -29.74
CA ARG A 123 3.08 -18.89 -29.91
C ARG A 123 3.16 -17.68 -30.85
N THR A 124 2.22 -17.57 -31.77
CA THR A 124 2.22 -16.60 -32.86
C THR A 124 0.92 -15.78 -32.89
N GLU A 125 1.01 -14.54 -33.38
CA GLU A 125 -0.10 -13.59 -33.47
C GLU A 125 -1.27 -14.06 -34.34
N ASN A 126 -1.02 -14.94 -35.31
CA ASN A 126 -2.03 -15.50 -36.19
C ASN A 126 -2.93 -16.55 -35.50
N TYR A 127 -2.67 -16.88 -34.24
CA TYR A 127 -3.40 -17.87 -33.45
C TYR A 127 -3.46 -19.26 -34.09
N THR A 128 -2.38 -19.70 -34.76
CA THR A 128 -2.32 -21.04 -35.39
C THR A 128 -1.56 -22.08 -34.59
N GLU A 129 -0.56 -21.67 -33.80
CA GLU A 129 0.30 -22.59 -33.06
C GLU A 129 -0.12 -22.62 -31.58
N GLU A 130 -1.03 -23.55 -31.23
CA GLU A 130 -1.52 -23.74 -29.86
C GLU A 130 -0.41 -24.21 -28.90
N VAL A 131 -0.45 -23.71 -27.67
CA VAL A 131 0.48 -24.07 -26.58
C VAL A 131 -0.27 -24.70 -25.42
N SER A 132 0.27 -25.81 -24.91
CA SER A 132 -0.28 -26.49 -23.73
C SER A 132 -0.13 -25.66 -22.46
N VAL A 133 -1.08 -25.80 -21.52
CA VAL A 133 -1.00 -25.15 -20.20
C VAL A 133 0.28 -25.56 -19.46
N GLU A 134 0.71 -26.81 -19.59
CA GLU A 134 1.95 -27.33 -19.00
C GLU A 134 3.18 -26.57 -19.48
N GLU A 135 3.19 -26.13 -20.73
CA GLU A 135 4.27 -25.31 -21.26
C GLU A 135 4.18 -23.86 -20.79
N ILE A 136 2.99 -23.25 -20.79
CA ILE A 136 2.79 -21.90 -20.25
C ILE A 136 3.27 -21.82 -18.81
N ARG A 137 2.96 -22.83 -18.00
CA ARG A 137 3.35 -22.91 -16.58
C ARG A 137 4.85 -23.04 -16.35
N LYS A 138 5.64 -23.33 -17.40
CA LYS A 138 7.11 -23.22 -17.30
C LYS A 138 7.55 -21.77 -17.21
N GLY A 139 6.73 -20.80 -17.62
CA GLY A 139 7.04 -19.37 -17.55
C GLY A 139 8.23 -18.97 -18.42
N ASN A 140 8.48 -19.72 -19.50
CA ASN A 140 9.61 -19.50 -20.40
C ASN A 140 9.27 -18.43 -21.46
N GLY A 141 10.26 -17.59 -21.76
CA GLY A 141 10.15 -16.62 -22.84
C GLY A 141 9.31 -15.38 -22.49
N PRO A 142 9.05 -14.54 -23.50
CA PRO A 142 8.51 -13.19 -23.30
C PRO A 142 7.01 -13.17 -22.99
N GLY A 143 6.28 -14.26 -23.21
CA GLY A 143 4.82 -14.31 -23.09
C GLY A 143 4.19 -15.14 -24.18
N PHE A 144 2.86 -15.06 -24.29
CA PHE A 144 2.07 -15.83 -25.25
C PHE A 144 0.89 -15.02 -25.78
N PHE A 145 0.45 -15.35 -26.99
CA PHE A 145 -0.73 -14.75 -27.59
C PHE A 145 -2.01 -15.41 -27.04
N VAL A 146 -3.03 -14.60 -26.80
CA VAL A 146 -4.32 -15.00 -26.23
C VAL A 146 -5.45 -14.28 -26.95
N ARG A 147 -6.69 -14.76 -26.84
CA ARG A 147 -7.86 -14.07 -27.42
C ARG A 147 -8.50 -13.12 -26.40
N GLU A 148 -9.28 -12.14 -26.84
CA GLU A 148 -9.92 -11.14 -25.97
C GLU A 148 -10.71 -11.77 -24.81
N LYS A 149 -11.45 -12.85 -25.05
CA LYS A 149 -12.19 -13.53 -23.98
C LYS A 149 -11.28 -14.02 -22.84
N TYR A 150 -10.06 -14.45 -23.15
CA TYR A 150 -9.04 -14.75 -22.15
C TYR A 150 -8.63 -13.47 -21.40
N HIS A 151 -8.35 -12.40 -22.13
CA HIS A 151 -7.93 -11.11 -21.57
C HIS A 151 -8.98 -10.47 -20.64
N LEU A 152 -10.26 -10.64 -20.92
CA LEU A 152 -11.32 -10.19 -20.00
C LEU A 152 -11.38 -11.07 -18.76
N THR A 153 -11.20 -12.38 -18.94
CA THR A 153 -11.25 -13.36 -17.85
C THR A 153 -10.10 -13.20 -16.87
N HIS A 154 -8.83 -13.12 -17.32
CA HIS A 154 -7.70 -12.95 -16.39
C HIS A 154 -7.81 -11.63 -15.61
N CYS A 155 -8.33 -10.55 -16.21
CA CYS A 155 -8.59 -9.27 -15.52
C CYS A 155 -9.49 -9.49 -14.29
N LEU A 156 -10.60 -10.22 -14.44
CA LEU A 156 -11.51 -10.51 -13.33
C LEU A 156 -10.86 -11.37 -12.24
N PHE A 157 -10.03 -12.34 -12.63
CA PHE A 157 -9.29 -13.18 -11.67
C PHE A 157 -8.17 -12.41 -10.96
N LEU A 158 -7.50 -11.46 -11.61
CA LEU A 158 -6.51 -10.59 -10.97
C LEU A 158 -7.15 -9.63 -9.97
N MET A 159 -8.35 -9.11 -10.26
CA MET A 159 -9.15 -8.35 -9.28
C MET A 159 -9.54 -9.19 -8.07
N LYS A 160 -9.95 -10.45 -8.30
CA LYS A 160 -10.23 -11.41 -7.24
C LYS A 160 -8.99 -11.70 -6.40
N LYS A 161 -7.84 -11.93 -7.04
CA LYS A 161 -6.54 -12.12 -6.37
C LYS A 161 -6.23 -10.93 -5.46
N LEU A 162 -6.32 -9.70 -5.97
CA LEU A 162 -6.04 -8.49 -5.20
C LEU A 162 -6.87 -8.45 -3.90
N HIS A 163 -8.19 -8.67 -4.00
CA HIS A 163 -9.08 -8.68 -2.85
C HIS A 163 -8.77 -9.83 -1.88
N ARG A 164 -8.55 -11.04 -2.41
CA ARG A 164 -8.24 -12.21 -1.60
C ARG A 164 -6.92 -12.07 -0.84
N MET A 165 -5.89 -11.51 -1.47
CA MET A 165 -4.60 -11.26 -0.82
C MET A 165 -4.75 -10.19 0.27
N LYS A 166 -5.53 -9.13 0.00
CA LYS A 166 -5.86 -8.10 0.99
C LYS A 166 -6.60 -8.68 2.21
N ASP A 167 -7.64 -9.49 2.00
CA ASP A 167 -8.45 -10.07 3.07
C ASP A 167 -7.64 -11.00 3.99
N LYS A 168 -6.64 -11.69 3.43
CA LYS A 168 -5.72 -12.54 4.18
C LYS A 168 -4.60 -11.75 4.88
N GLY A 169 -4.48 -10.44 4.64
CA GLY A 169 -3.34 -9.65 5.09
C GLY A 169 -2.01 -10.11 4.47
N ALA A 170 -2.05 -10.72 3.28
CA ALA A 170 -0.88 -11.22 2.57
C ALA A 170 -0.19 -10.11 1.78
N MET A 171 1.06 -10.33 1.37
CA MET A 171 1.78 -9.41 0.49
C MET A 171 1.15 -9.44 -0.91
N ILE A 172 1.02 -8.26 -1.52
CA ILE A 172 0.41 -8.11 -2.84
C ILE A 172 1.53 -7.87 -3.85
N ASP A 173 1.44 -8.50 -5.02
CA ASP A 173 2.41 -8.26 -6.09
C ASP A 173 2.27 -6.85 -6.70
N GLY A 174 3.39 -6.32 -7.19
CA GLY A 174 3.49 -4.97 -7.71
C GLY A 174 2.74 -4.73 -9.02
N GLN A 175 2.24 -5.79 -9.69
CA GLN A 175 1.41 -5.64 -10.90
C GLN A 175 -0.01 -5.29 -10.50
N ILE A 176 -0.59 -5.97 -9.51
CA ILE A 176 -1.99 -5.77 -9.12
C ILE A 176 -2.17 -4.74 -8.01
N MET A 177 -1.10 -4.38 -7.29
CA MET A 177 -1.14 -3.39 -6.22
C MET A 177 -1.63 -2.00 -6.66
N PRO A 178 -1.21 -1.44 -7.82
CA PRO A 178 -1.61 -0.10 -8.22
C PRO A 178 -3.10 -0.02 -8.65
N LEU A 179 -3.77 1.06 -8.24
CA LEU A 179 -5.17 1.32 -8.61
C LEU A 179 -5.39 1.34 -10.13
N HIS A 180 -4.44 1.91 -10.89
CA HIS A 180 -4.55 2.00 -12.35
C HIS A 180 -4.72 0.63 -13.03
N HIS A 181 -4.20 -0.45 -12.43
CA HIS A 181 -4.39 -1.80 -12.99
C HIS A 181 -5.82 -2.31 -12.75
N THR A 182 -6.42 -1.95 -11.61
CA THR A 182 -7.85 -2.19 -11.34
C THR A 182 -8.72 -1.39 -12.32
N GLU A 183 -8.41 -0.11 -12.53
CA GLU A 183 -9.12 0.75 -13.48
C GLU A 183 -9.02 0.23 -14.92
N HIS A 184 -7.84 -0.26 -15.32
CA HIS A 184 -7.65 -0.94 -16.61
C HIS A 184 -8.56 -2.17 -16.73
N CYS A 185 -8.51 -3.08 -15.77
CA CYS A 185 -9.31 -4.31 -15.77
C CYS A 185 -10.81 -4.01 -15.86
N MET A 186 -11.28 -3.02 -15.10
CA MET A 186 -12.67 -2.55 -15.16
C MET A 186 -12.99 -1.95 -16.52
N GLY A 187 -12.13 -1.06 -17.04
CA GLY A 187 -12.33 -0.41 -18.32
C GLY A 187 -12.44 -1.39 -19.50
N GLN A 188 -11.59 -2.43 -19.55
CA GLN A 188 -11.66 -3.47 -20.58
C GLN A 188 -12.99 -4.24 -20.51
N ASN A 189 -13.42 -4.63 -19.30
CA ASN A 189 -14.67 -5.34 -19.11
C ASN A 189 -15.90 -4.47 -19.44
N LEU A 190 -15.90 -3.19 -19.06
CA LEU A 190 -16.99 -2.27 -19.39
C LEU A 190 -17.11 -2.05 -20.91
N LYS A 191 -15.98 -1.85 -21.60
CA LYS A 191 -15.98 -1.72 -23.07
C LYS A 191 -16.51 -2.97 -23.76
N ALA A 192 -16.14 -4.16 -23.29
CA ALA A 192 -16.64 -5.41 -23.83
C ALA A 192 -18.15 -5.65 -23.57
N LEU A 193 -18.72 -5.01 -22.54
CA LEU A 193 -20.17 -5.03 -22.29
C LEU A 193 -20.91 -4.05 -23.20
N GLU A 194 -20.29 -2.91 -23.54
CA GLU A 194 -20.86 -1.89 -24.42
C GLU A 194 -20.80 -2.28 -25.90
N ASP A 195 -19.72 -2.97 -26.31
CA ASP A 195 -19.47 -3.38 -27.68
C ASP A 195 -19.04 -4.85 -27.75
N THR A 196 -19.89 -5.69 -28.35
CA THR A 196 -19.60 -7.13 -28.51
C THR A 196 -18.50 -7.42 -29.52
N GLU A 197 -18.12 -6.44 -30.35
CA GLU A 197 -17.02 -6.54 -31.31
C GLU A 197 -15.72 -5.90 -30.79
N PHE A 198 -15.73 -5.39 -29.55
CA PHE A 198 -14.56 -4.80 -28.90
C PHE A 198 -13.34 -5.73 -28.98
N ARG A 199 -12.27 -5.24 -29.63
CA ARG A 199 -10.98 -5.92 -29.79
C ARG A 199 -11.04 -7.35 -30.36
N LYS A 200 -12.11 -7.68 -31.08
CA LYS A 200 -12.31 -9.02 -31.67
C LYS A 200 -11.19 -9.41 -32.65
N HIS A 201 -10.55 -8.43 -33.27
CA HIS A 201 -9.47 -8.60 -34.25
C HIS A 201 -8.08 -8.24 -33.72
N ASP A 202 -7.99 -7.72 -32.50
CA ASP A 202 -6.72 -7.29 -31.92
C ASP A 202 -5.82 -8.48 -31.62
N VAL A 203 -4.51 -8.26 -31.74
CA VAL A 203 -3.50 -9.25 -31.41
C VAL A 203 -3.11 -9.05 -29.96
N GLN A 204 -3.53 -9.96 -29.10
CA GLN A 204 -3.26 -9.81 -27.67
C GLN A 204 -2.11 -10.67 -27.21
N PHE A 205 -1.06 -10.00 -26.76
CA PHE A 205 0.11 -10.64 -26.19
C PHE A 205 0.16 -10.44 -24.68
N SER A 206 0.10 -11.55 -23.94
CA SER A 206 0.27 -11.55 -22.48
C SER A 206 1.75 -11.70 -22.15
N TYR A 207 2.39 -10.56 -21.83
CA TYR A 207 3.80 -10.52 -21.47
C TYR A 207 4.07 -11.23 -20.13
N THR A 208 5.19 -11.95 -20.09
CA THR A 208 5.80 -12.47 -18.86
C THR A 208 6.41 -11.32 -18.07
N LYS A 209 6.03 -11.21 -16.80
CA LYS A 209 6.38 -10.10 -15.92
C LYS A 209 7.03 -10.58 -14.62
N TYR A 210 7.82 -9.71 -14.01
CA TYR A 210 8.55 -9.99 -12.77
C TYR A 210 8.28 -8.86 -11.78
N PRO A 211 7.06 -8.80 -11.23
CA PRO A 211 6.69 -7.73 -10.33
C PRO A 211 7.47 -7.80 -9.02
N TYR A 212 7.56 -6.66 -8.33
CA TYR A 212 7.99 -6.66 -6.95
C TYR A 212 6.96 -7.38 -6.07
N CYS A 213 7.38 -7.88 -4.92
CA CYS A 213 6.49 -8.41 -3.89
C CYS A 213 6.37 -7.40 -2.74
N GLY A 214 5.15 -6.99 -2.41
CA GLY A 214 4.87 -6.06 -1.31
C GLY A 214 5.07 -4.58 -1.63
N LYS A 215 5.35 -4.21 -2.88
CA LYS A 215 5.47 -2.82 -3.36
C LYS A 215 5.08 -2.72 -4.84
N PRO A 216 4.65 -1.54 -5.35
CA PRO A 216 4.21 -1.40 -6.73
C PRO A 216 5.39 -1.46 -7.73
N GLY A 217 5.11 -1.88 -8.96
CA GLY A 217 6.09 -1.92 -10.05
C GLY A 217 6.93 -3.20 -10.10
N GLY A 218 7.89 -3.23 -11.01
CA GLY A 218 8.77 -4.38 -11.28
C GLY A 218 9.13 -4.44 -12.77
N TYR A 219 9.81 -5.50 -13.19
CA TYR A 219 10.24 -5.64 -14.59
C TYR A 219 9.08 -6.07 -15.49
N ASN A 220 8.97 -5.42 -16.65
CA ASN A 220 7.85 -5.51 -17.60
C ASN A 220 6.48 -5.17 -17.00
N LEU A 221 6.42 -4.31 -15.98
CA LEU A 221 5.17 -3.79 -15.43
C LEU A 221 4.80 -2.37 -15.89
N GLU A 222 5.58 -1.80 -16.81
CA GLU A 222 5.30 -0.49 -17.35
C GLU A 222 4.03 -0.57 -18.21
N TRP A 223 2.94 0.01 -17.72
CA TRP A 223 1.80 0.36 -18.55
C TRP A 223 2.11 1.70 -19.22
N PRO A 224 2.07 1.80 -20.56
CA PRO A 224 2.21 3.09 -21.22
C PRO A 224 1.20 4.08 -20.63
N GLU A 225 1.57 5.35 -20.50
CA GLU A 225 0.66 6.40 -20.00
C GLU A 225 -0.68 6.34 -20.75
N GLN A 226 -1.79 6.57 -20.04
CA GLN A 226 -3.14 6.59 -20.62
C GLN A 226 -3.15 7.45 -21.91
N GLY A 227 -3.39 6.80 -23.06
CA GLY A 227 -3.40 7.47 -24.37
C GLY A 227 -2.27 7.09 -25.32
N THR A 228 -1.32 6.25 -24.89
CA THR A 228 -0.28 5.67 -25.76
C THR A 228 -0.54 4.20 -26.12
N TRP A 229 -1.78 3.74 -25.95
CA TRP A 229 -2.26 2.48 -26.49
C TRP A 229 -2.18 2.55 -28.01
N THR A 230 -1.05 2.21 -28.61
CA THR A 230 -1.02 1.88 -30.02
C THR A 230 -1.73 0.55 -30.15
N ASP A 231 -2.90 0.60 -30.77
CA ASP A 231 -3.66 -0.55 -31.24
C ASP A 231 -2.69 -1.58 -31.84
N SER A 232 -2.44 -2.65 -31.10
CA SER A 232 -1.79 -3.87 -31.56
C SER A 232 -2.59 -5.04 -31.02
#